data_AF-A0A810BZD3-F1
#
_entry.id   AF-A0A810BZD3-F1
#
_cell.length_a   1.000
_cell.length_b   1.000
_cell.length_c   1.000
_cell.angle_alpha   90.00
_cell.angle_beta   90.00
_cell.angle_gamma   90.00
#
_symmetry.space_group_name_H-M   'P 1'
#
loop_
_entity.id
_entity.type
_entity.pdbx_description
1 polymer ?
#
loop_
_entity_poly.entity_id
_entity_poly.type
_entity_poly.pdbx_seq_one_letter_code
_entity_poly.pdbx_strand_id
1 'polypeptide(L)' 'MAASSKRPRHVPATAPAVDPAAPYKADRLSSSRGETILDTPGQTTVLTRQVLDDMKATSLRDAMRSTAGVTIGR' A
#
# COMPACT_ATOMS: atom_id res chain seq x y z
N MET A 1 14.18 -5.53 -33.33
CA MET A 1 13.82 -6.03 -31.98
C MET A 1 12.94 -4.98 -31.32
N ALA A 2 11.66 -5.28 -31.12
CA ALA A 2 10.67 -4.35 -30.60
C ALA A 2 10.79 -4.25 -29.07
N ALA A 3 11.11 -3.06 -28.55
CA ALA A 3 10.95 -2.75 -27.14
C ALA A 3 9.46 -2.53 -26.87
N SER A 4 8.81 -3.56 -26.31
CA SER A 4 7.43 -3.48 -25.84
C SER A 4 7.35 -2.54 -24.64
N SER A 5 7.19 -1.25 -24.88
CA SER A 5 6.83 -0.26 -23.87
C SER A 5 5.47 -0.62 -23.29
N LYS A 6 5.47 -1.33 -22.15
CA LYS A 6 4.29 -1.64 -21.37
C LYS A 6 3.77 -0.33 -20.77
N ARG A 7 2.94 0.39 -21.52
CA ARG A 7 2.18 1.55 -21.05
C ARG A 7 1.50 1.16 -19.73
N PRO A 8 1.62 1.95 -18.65
CA PRO A 8 0.83 1.71 -17.45
C PRO A 8 -0.64 1.85 -17.86
N ARG A 9 -1.34 0.72 -17.87
CA ARG A 9 -2.78 0.67 -18.12
C ARG A 9 -3.42 1.45 -16.98
N HIS A 10 -4.20 2.47 -17.33
CA HIS A 10 -5.07 3.18 -16.40
C HIS A 10 -6.01 2.16 -15.73
N VAL A 11 -5.61 1.67 -14.56
CA VAL A 11 -6.42 0.74 -13.77
C VAL A 11 -7.61 1.55 -13.23
N PRO A 12 -8.86 1.11 -13.49
CA PRO A 12 -10.04 1.74 -12.93
C PRO A 12 -9.89 1.89 -11.41
N ALA A 13 -10.51 2.92 -10.83
CA ALA A 13 -10.50 3.17 -9.38
C ALA A 13 -11.06 2.02 -8.50
N THR A 14 -11.49 0.92 -9.13
CA THR A 14 -11.99 -0.32 -8.51
C THR A 14 -10.98 -1.49 -8.55
N ALA A 15 -9.81 -1.33 -9.16
CA ALA A 15 -8.78 -2.37 -9.11
C ALA A 15 -8.17 -2.47 -7.70
N PRO A 16 -8.03 -3.68 -7.13
CA PRO A 16 -7.46 -3.85 -5.79
C PRO A 16 -6.04 -3.29 -5.76
N ALA A 17 -5.75 -2.47 -4.74
CA ALA A 17 -4.44 -1.84 -4.54
C ALA A 17 -3.32 -2.81 -4.12
N VAL A 18 -3.68 -4.08 -3.96
CA VAL A 18 -2.85 -5.17 -3.44
C VAL A 18 -2.92 -6.32 -4.44
N ASP A 19 -1.75 -6.83 -4.83
CA ASP A 19 -1.65 -8.06 -5.62
C ASP A 19 -2.01 -9.28 -4.75
N PRO A 20 -2.96 -10.14 -5.15
CA PRO A 20 -3.26 -11.38 -4.43
C PRO A 20 -2.06 -12.32 -4.28
N ALA A 21 -1.05 -12.24 -5.17
CA ALA A 21 0.19 -13.02 -5.07
C ALA A 21 1.19 -12.42 -4.06
N ALA A 22 1.00 -11.17 -3.64
CA ALA A 22 1.86 -10.47 -2.68
C ALA A 22 1.03 -9.62 -1.70
N PRO A 23 0.22 -10.24 -0.81
CA PRO A 23 -0.80 -9.56 -0.01
C PRO A 23 -0.25 -8.57 1.05
N TYR A 24 1.06 -8.61 1.31
CA TYR A 24 1.78 -7.69 2.20
C TYR A 24 2.28 -6.42 1.50
N LYS A 25 2.19 -6.35 0.16
CA LYS A 25 2.64 -5.20 -0.64
C LYS A 25 1.43 -4.47 -1.20
N ALA A 26 1.44 -3.14 -1.06
CA ALA A 26 0.50 -2.28 -1.76
C ALA A 26 1.25 -1.58 -2.89
N ASP A 27 0.65 -1.53 -4.07
CA ASP A 27 1.23 -0.86 -5.24
C ASP A 27 0.67 0.56 -5.43
N ARG A 28 -0.49 0.85 -4.82
CA ARG A 28 -1.20 2.11 -4.99
C ARG A 28 -1.85 2.59 -3.69
N LEU A 29 -1.88 3.92 -3.50
CA LEU A 29 -2.64 4.53 -2.40
C LEU A 29 -4.11 4.67 -2.79
N SER A 30 -5.02 4.41 -1.85
CA SER A 30 -6.45 4.64 -2.05
C SER A 30 -6.79 6.11 -2.27
N SER A 31 -5.97 7.04 -1.74
CA SER A 31 -6.09 8.48 -1.97
C SER A 31 -5.44 8.95 -3.28
N SER A 32 -4.63 8.11 -3.94
CA SER A 32 -3.90 8.49 -5.15
C SER A 32 -4.82 8.49 -6.37
N ARG A 33 -4.77 9.61 -7.11
CA ARG A 33 -5.53 9.83 -8.34
C ARG A 33 -4.93 9.17 -9.59
N GLY A 34 -4.10 8.14 -9.45
CA GLY A 34 -3.55 7.44 -10.63
C GLY A 34 -2.12 6.95 -10.48
N GLU A 35 -1.39 7.55 -9.55
CA GLU A 35 0.05 7.33 -9.37
C GLU A 35 0.31 6.11 -8.49
N THR A 36 1.39 5.40 -8.80
CA THR A 36 1.87 4.30 -7.96
C THR A 36 2.54 4.85 -6.72
N ILE A 37 2.63 4.05 -5.66
CA ILE A 37 3.35 4.45 -4.42
C ILE A 37 4.82 4.75 -4.74
N LEU A 38 5.41 4.03 -5.69
CA LEU A 38 6.81 4.23 -6.10
C LEU A 38 7.05 5.61 -6.73
N ASP A 39 6.06 6.13 -7.46
CA ASP A 39 6.14 7.44 -8.12
C ASP A 39 5.70 8.60 -7.20
N THR A 40 5.16 8.29 -6.03
CA THR A 40 4.69 9.30 -5.08
C THR A 40 5.88 9.88 -4.31
N PRO A 41 6.09 11.21 -4.31
CA PRO A 41 7.19 11.80 -3.58
C PRO A 41 7.02 11.64 -2.05
N GLY A 42 8.10 11.25 -1.37
CA GLY A 42 8.16 11.10 0.08
C GLY A 42 8.14 9.65 0.55
N GLN A 43 8.26 9.45 1.87
CA GLN A 43 8.24 8.13 2.49
C GLN A 43 6.82 7.79 2.94
N THR A 44 6.24 6.76 2.35
CA THR A 44 4.89 6.28 2.69
C THR A 44 4.93 4.79 3.02
N THR A 45 4.36 4.41 4.17
CA THR A 45 4.20 3.01 4.58
C THR A 45 2.71 2.66 4.59
N VAL A 46 2.34 1.61 3.85
CA VAL A 46 0.96 1.10 3.82
C VAL A 46 0.90 -0.21 4.60
N LEU A 47 0.06 -0.25 5.64
CA LEU A 47 -0.31 -1.48 6.33
C LEU A 47 -1.47 -2.12 5.57
N THR A 48 -1.20 -3.23 4.86
CA THR A 48 -2.24 -3.95 4.11
C THR A 48 -3.19 -4.68 5.05
N ARG A 49 -4.33 -5.11 4.51
CA ARG A 49 -5.33 -5.82 5.30
C ARG A 49 -4.78 -7.11 5.90
N GLN A 50 -4.00 -7.87 5.11
CA GLN A 50 -3.33 -9.08 5.57
C GLN A 50 -2.39 -8.82 6.76
N VAL A 51 -1.60 -7.74 6.72
CA VAL A 51 -0.72 -7.33 7.85
C VAL A 51 -1.53 -7.11 9.12
N LEU A 52 -2.65 -6.38 9.03
CA LEU A 52 -3.49 -6.09 10.18
C LEU A 52 -4.14 -7.35 10.75
N ASP A 53 -4.64 -8.24 9.88
CA ASP A 53 -5.29 -9.48 10.28
C ASP A 53 -4.29 -10.45 10.94
N ASP A 54 -3.07 -10.57 10.42
CA ASP A 54 -2.01 -11.42 10.98
C ASP A 54 -1.50 -10.90 12.33
N MET A 55 -1.44 -9.57 12.50
CA MET A 55 -1.15 -8.95 13.79
C MET A 55 -2.31 -9.07 14.78
N LYS A 56 -3.50 -9.47 14.33
CA LYS A 56 -4.76 -9.40 15.08
C LYS A 56 -5.05 -8.00 15.60
N ALA A 57 -4.68 -6.99 14.82
CA ALA A 57 -4.79 -5.60 15.22
C ALA A 57 -6.27 -5.19 15.31
N THR A 58 -6.72 -4.88 16.53
CA THR A 58 -8.10 -4.41 16.80
C THR A 58 -8.17 -2.92 17.09
N SER A 59 -7.02 -2.27 17.26
CA SER A 59 -6.92 -0.83 17.55
C SER A 59 -5.83 -0.17 16.70
N LEU A 60 -5.95 1.15 16.51
CA LEU A 60 -4.95 1.93 15.77
C LEU A 60 -3.57 1.85 16.42
N ARG A 61 -3.51 1.86 17.76
CA ARG A 61 -2.26 1.73 18.50
C ARG A 61 -1.54 0.43 18.19
N ASP A 62 -2.30 -0.66 18.11
CA ASP A 62 -1.78 -1.98 17.83
C ASP A 62 -1.25 -2.07 16.40
N ALA A 63 -2.02 -1.53 15.44
CA ALA A 63 -1.59 -1.45 14.03
C ALA A 63 -0.32 -0.61 13.84
N MET A 64 -0.22 0.54 14.51
CA MET A 64 0.90 1.48 14.34
C MET A 64 2.20 1.04 15.02
N ARG A 65 2.15 0.08 15.95
CA ARG A 65 3.34 -0.48 16.59
C ARG A 65 4.31 -1.11 15.59
N SER A 66 3.82 -1.60 14.45
CA SER A 66 4.65 -2.22 13.41
C SER A 66 5.41 -1.20 12.55
N THR A 67 5.10 0.10 12.65
CA THR A 67 5.80 1.14 11.90
C THR A 67 6.87 1.76 12.79
N ALA A 68 8.14 1.54 12.44
CA ALA A 68 9.26 2.13 13.15
C ALA A 68 9.15 3.67 13.20
N GLY A 69 9.43 4.25 14.36
CA GLY A 69 9.41 5.70 14.56
C GLY A 69 8.03 6.32 14.80
N VAL A 70 6.95 5.53 14.87
CA VAL A 70 5.62 6.04 15.23
C VAL A 70 5.38 5.93 16.73
N THR A 71 5.12 7.05 17.39
CA THR A 71 4.69 7.11 18.80
C THR A 71 3.28 7.69 18.90
N ILE A 72 2.43 7.06 19.72
CA ILE A 72 1.06 7.51 19.96
C ILE A 72 0.95 8.00 21.39
N GLY A 73 0.75 9.32 21.52
CA GLY A 73 0.38 9.97 22.77
C GLY A 73 -0.98 9.47 23.27
N ARG A 74 -1.16 9.47 24.59
CA ARG A 74 -2.41 9.04 25.22
C ARG A 74 -3.56 9.98 24.90
#